data_AF-A0A9D4QNV9-F1
#
_entry.id   AF-A0A9D4QNV9-F1
#
_cell.length_a   1.000
_cell.length_b   1.000
_cell.length_c   1.000
_cell.angle_alpha   90.00
_cell.angle_beta   90.00
_cell.angle_gamma   90.00
#
_symmetry.space_group_name_H-M   'P 1'
#
loop_
_entity.id
_entity.type
_entity.pdbx_description
1 polymer ?
#
loop_
_entity_poly.entity_id
_entity_poly.type
_entity_poly.pdbx_seq_one_letter_code
_entity_poly.pdbx_strand_id
1 'polypeptide(L)'
;MVLYVYDGLSYPEIILSDDEDYVEVKTMSRVWLNTSNRYVWPMRDDVLWYDRKSIITLLDEEPVHVTKRHLKINDDIWAAVESALE
;
A
#
# COMPACT_ATOMS: atom_id res chain seq x y z
N MET A 1 1.55 8.60 1.86
CA MET A 1 0.95 7.25 1.66
C MET A 1 1.54 6.31 2.70
N VAL A 2 0.94 5.15 2.98
CA VAL A 2 1.52 4.13 3.85
C VAL A 2 1.60 2.79 3.16
N LEU A 3 2.46 1.93 3.67
CA LEU A 3 2.55 0.55 3.24
C LEU A 3 2.27 -0.37 4.43
N TYR A 4 1.27 -1.22 4.24
CA TYR A 4 0.85 -2.25 5.20
C TYR A 4 1.25 -3.63 4.68
N VAL A 5 1.72 -4.53 5.54
CA VAL A 5 1.98 -5.92 5.15
C VAL A 5 1.05 -6.84 5.90
N TYR A 6 0.36 -7.66 5.12
CA TYR A 6 -0.53 -8.69 5.58
C TYR A 6 -0.16 -10.01 4.92
N ASP A 7 0.05 -11.05 5.72
CA ASP A 7 0.36 -12.40 5.22
C ASP A 7 1.55 -12.41 4.24
N GLY A 8 2.59 -11.63 4.54
CA GLY A 8 3.79 -11.47 3.70
C GLY A 8 3.57 -10.67 2.41
N LEU A 9 2.41 -10.03 2.24
CA LEU A 9 2.10 -9.21 1.08
C LEU A 9 1.95 -7.74 1.45
N SER A 10 2.64 -6.87 0.72
CA SER A 10 2.54 -5.43 0.93
C SER A 10 1.41 -4.79 0.11
N TYR A 11 0.70 -3.87 0.75
CA TYR A 11 -0.40 -3.09 0.19
C TYR A 11 -0.10 -1.60 0.38
N PRO A 12 -0.01 -0.81 -0.71
CA PRO A 12 0.02 0.64 -0.63
C PRO A 12 -1.38 1.17 -0.31
N GLU A 13 -1.45 2.09 0.64
CA GLU A 13 -2.70 2.61 1.18
C GLU A 13 -2.59 4.12 1.46
N ILE A 14 -3.67 4.85 1.25
CA ILE A 14 -3.73 6.29 1.54
C ILE A 14 -4.39 6.49 2.89
N ILE A 15 -3.70 7.16 3.83
CA ILE A 15 -4.30 7.58 5.10
C ILE A 15 -5.42 8.59 4.80
N LEU A 16 -6.62 8.29 5.29
CA LEU A 16 -7.78 9.18 5.27
C LEU A 16 -7.91 9.91 6.61
N SER A 17 -7.70 9.19 7.71
CA SER A 17 -7.72 9.72 9.08
C SER A 17 -6.66 9.03 9.93
N ASP A 18 -6.07 9.77 10.86
CA ASP A 18 -5.01 9.31 11.76
C ASP A 18 -5.34 9.72 13.20
N ASP A 19 -5.65 8.72 14.03
CA ASP A 19 -5.93 8.87 15.45
C ASP A 19 -4.78 8.28 16.30
N GLU A 20 -4.88 8.35 17.63
CA GLU A 20 -3.82 7.88 18.53
C GLU A 20 -3.58 6.37 18.41
N ASP A 21 -4.65 5.58 18.31
CA ASP A 21 -4.60 4.12 18.29
C ASP A 21 -4.79 3.52 16.89
N TYR A 22 -5.52 4.21 16.01
CA TYR A 22 -5.96 3.66 14.74
C TYR A 22 -5.69 4.61 13.58
N VAL A 23 -5.50 4.01 12.41
CA VAL A 23 -5.41 4.70 11.14
C VAL A 23 -6.48 4.17 10.20
N GLU A 24 -7.27 5.08 9.64
CA GLU A 24 -8.20 4.80 8.56
C GLU A 24 -7.49 5.00 7.23
N VAL A 25 -7.53 3.98 6.38
CA VAL A 25 -6.85 4.00 5.09
C VAL A 25 -7.73 3.51 3.96
N LYS A 26 -7.51 4.10 2.79
CA LYS A 26 -8.03 3.61 1.52
C LYS A 26 -7.00 2.67 0.89
N THR A 27 -7.39 1.43 0.66
CA THR A 27 -6.48 0.38 0.19
C THR A 27 -6.57 0.14 -1.32
N MET A 28 -5.46 -0.31 -1.90
CA MET A 28 -5.38 -0.71 -3.29
C MET A 28 -5.40 -2.23 -3.43
N SER A 29 -6.09 -2.74 -4.45
CA SER A 29 -6.07 -4.18 -4.74
C SER A 29 -4.86 -4.54 -5.59
N ARG A 30 -4.25 -5.70 -5.31
CA ARG A 30 -3.17 -6.23 -6.15
C ARG A 30 -3.74 -6.78 -7.45
N VAL A 31 -3.10 -6.48 -8.58
CA VAL A 31 -3.58 -6.90 -9.91
C VAL A 31 -3.45 -8.42 -10.11
N TRP A 32 -2.43 -9.05 -9.51
CA TRP A 32 -2.23 -10.50 -9.61
C TRP A 32 -1.39 -11.07 -8.46
N LEU A 33 -1.63 -12.34 -8.11
CA LEU A 33 -0.99 -12.99 -6.97
C LEU A 33 0.50 -13.29 -7.16
N ASN A 34 1.06 -13.36 -8.37
CA ASN A 34 2.53 -13.49 -8.53
C ASN A 34 3.16 -12.30 -9.25
N THR A 35 2.48 -11.15 -9.25
CA THR A 35 3.09 -9.89 -9.70
C THR A 35 3.43 -9.05 -8.49
N SER A 36 4.72 -8.88 -8.22
CA SER A 36 5.22 -7.88 -7.27
C SER A 36 4.94 -6.47 -7.82
N ASN A 37 4.58 -5.55 -6.92
CA ASN A 37 4.50 -4.12 -7.21
C ASN A 37 3.53 -3.70 -8.35
N ARG A 38 2.32 -4.28 -8.43
CA ARG A 38 1.24 -3.78 -9.31
C ARG A 38 -0.12 -3.75 -8.61
N TYR A 39 -0.72 -2.58 -8.61
CA TYR A 39 -1.93 -2.29 -7.85
C TYR A 39 -2.97 -1.54 -8.67
N VAL A 40 -4.22 -1.56 -8.20
CA VAL A 40 -5.35 -0.80 -8.75
C VAL A 40 -6.18 -0.21 -7.62
N TRP A 41 -6.74 0.97 -7.86
CA TRP A 41 -7.86 1.43 -7.05
C TRP A 41 -9.10 0.58 -7.39
N PRO A 42 -9.76 -0.02 -6.40
CA PRO A 42 -11.01 -0.72 -6.64
C PRO A 42 -12.09 0.26 -7.13
N MET A 43 -13.09 -0.25 -7.86
CA MET A 43 -14.19 0.58 -8.39
C MET A 43 -15.02 1.24 -7.28
N ARG A 44 -15.11 0.57 -6.14
CA ARG A 44 -15.66 1.11 -4.90
C ARG A 44 -14.50 1.22 -3.94
N ASP A 45 -14.38 2.39 -3.32
CA ASP A 45 -13.35 2.63 -2.31
C ASP A 45 -13.44 1.55 -1.22
N ASP A 46 -12.32 0.89 -1.00
CA ASP A 46 -12.14 -0.09 0.05
C ASP A 46 -11.38 0.61 1.18
N VAL A 47 -12.05 0.78 2.31
CA VAL A 47 -11.58 1.57 3.45
C VAL A 47 -11.47 0.65 4.65
N LEU A 48 -10.28 0.60 5.23
CA LEU A 48 -9.92 -0.29 6.33
C LEU A 48 -9.35 0.52 7.48
N TRP A 49 -9.50 -0.05 8.68
CA TRP A 49 -9.00 0.52 9.92
C TRP A 49 -7.95 -0.42 10.49
N TYR A 50 -6.74 0.07 10.72
CA TYR A 50 -5.64 -0.69 11.30
C TYR A 50 -5.17 -0.05 12.60
N ASP A 51 -4.63 -0.87 13.50
CA ASP A 51 -3.85 -0.36 14.62
C ASP A 51 -2.62 0.37 14.06
N ARG A 52 -2.33 1.56 14.57
CA ARG A 52 -1.24 2.42 14.11
C ARG A 52 0.12 1.70 14.08
N LYS A 53 0.33 0.73 14.99
CA LYS A 53 1.59 -0.06 15.08
C LYS A 53 1.77 -1.03 13.93
N SER A 54 0.72 -1.28 13.16
CA SER A 54 0.76 -2.21 12.03
C SER A 54 1.23 -1.53 10.74
N ILE A 55 1.43 -0.21 10.76
CA ILE A 55 2.03 0.54 9.66
C ILE A 55 3.53 0.30 9.66
N ILE A 56 4.06 -0.21 8.55
CA ILE A 56 5.49 -0.57 8.46
C ILE A 56 6.32 0.62 8.00
N THR A 57 5.84 1.33 6.98
CA THR A 57 6.52 2.53 6.50
C THR A 57 5.54 3.56 5.99
N LEU A 58 5.92 4.82 6.21
CA LEU A 58 5.34 5.95 5.49
C LEU A 58 6.08 6.06 4.15
N LEU A 59 5.33 6.30 3.09
CA LEU A 59 5.83 6.56 1.76
C LEU A 59 5.57 8.03 1.43
N ASP A 60 6.66 8.76 1.16
CA ASP A 60 6.61 10.17 0.78
C ASP A 60 6.19 10.36 -0.69
N GLU A 61 6.28 9.30 -1.50
CA GLU A 61 5.90 9.29 -2.91
C GLU A 61 4.56 8.57 -3.14
N GLU A 62 3.77 9.09 -4.08
CA GLU A 62 2.56 8.43 -4.57
C GLU A 62 2.88 7.33 -5.61
N PRO A 63 2.00 6.33 -5.80
CA PRO A 63 2.22 5.30 -6.80
C PRO A 63 2.17 5.90 -8.21
N VAL A 64 3.07 5.43 -9.06
CA VAL A 64 3.19 5.85 -10.46
C VAL A 64 2.27 5.02 -11.35
N HIS A 65 1.62 5.68 -12.31
CA HIS A 65 0.79 4.99 -13.30
C HIS A 65 1.65 4.15 -14.26
N VAL A 66 1.38 2.84 -14.30
CA VAL A 66 1.92 1.92 -15.31
C VAL A 66 1.00 1.85 -16.53
N THR A 67 -0.32 1.90 -16.28
CA THR A 67 -1.36 2.03 -17.32
C THR A 67 -2.43 2.99 -16.82
N LYS A 68 -3.52 3.18 -17.59
CA LYS A 68 -4.68 3.98 -17.14
C LYS A 68 -5.26 3.54 -15.79
N ARG A 69 -5.16 2.26 -15.43
CA ARG A 69 -5.68 1.72 -14.16
C ARG A 69 -4.61 1.17 -13.25
N HIS A 70 -3.53 0.62 -13.81
CA HIS A 70 -2.47 0.00 -13.01
C HIS A 70 -1.51 1.04 -12.49
N LEU A 71 -1.18 0.90 -11.21
CA LEU A 71 -0.30 1.74 -10.43
C LEU A 71 0.82 0.87 -9.85
N LYS A 72 1.95 1.50 -9.56
CA LYS A 72 3.16 0.84 -9.08
C LYS A 72 3.92 1.78 -8.14
N ILE A 73 4.42 1.25 -7.04
CA ILE A 73 5.34 1.99 -6.16
C ILE A 73 6.68 2.12 -6.89
N ASN A 74 7.39 3.24 -6.70
CA ASN A 74 8.73 3.42 -7.24
C ASN A 74 9.60 2.17 -6.97
N ASP A 75 10.34 1.70 -7.97
CA ASP A 75 11.13 0.45 -7.89
C ASP A 75 12.19 0.50 -6.78
N ASP A 76 12.83 1.65 -6.57
CA ASP A 76 13.86 1.81 -5.54
C ASP A 76 13.25 1.71 -4.15
N ILE A 77 12.08 2.33 -3.95
CA ILE A 77 11.29 2.25 -2.72
C ILE A 77 10.80 0.82 -2.50
N TRP A 78 10.29 0.18 -3.55
CA TRP A 78 9.77 -1.18 -3.48
C TRP A 78 10.86 -2.20 -3.12
N ALA A 79 12.05 -2.06 -3.70
CA ALA A 79 13.20 -2.91 -3.37
C ALA A 79 13.61 -2.76 -1.89
N ALA A 80 13.59 -1.53 -1.36
CA ALA A 80 13.86 -1.30 0.06
C ALA A 80 12.79 -1.92 0.98
N VAL A 81 11.53 -1.85 0.56
CA VAL A 81 10.41 -2.49 1.26
C VAL A 81 10.54 -4.01 1.25
N GLU A 82 10.79 -4.65 0.09
CA GLU A 82 10.95 -6.10 0.01
C GLU A 82 12.13 -6.58 0.86
N SER A 83 13.26 -5.85 0.84
CA SER A 83 14.41 -6.17 1.68
C SER A 83 14.15 -6.02 3.18
N ALA A 84 13.15 -5.25 3.60
CA ALA A 84 12.77 -5.10 5.01
C ALA A 84 11.80 -6.18 5.49
N LEU A 85 11.23 -6.98 4.56
CA LEU A 85 10.26 -8.04 4.84
C LEU A 85 10.87 -9.44 4.85
N GLU A 86 12.08 -9.60 4.31
CA GLU A 86 12.94 -10.80 4.45
C GLU A 86 13.63 -10.86 5.83
#